data_AF-A0A3N5R415-F1
#
_entry.id   AF-A0A3N5R415-F1
#
_cell.length_a   1.000
_cell.length_b   1.000
_cell.length_c   1.000
_cell.angle_alpha   90.00
_cell.angle_beta   90.00
_cell.angle_gamma   90.00
#
_symmetry.space_group_name_H-M   'P 1'
#
loop_
_entity.id
_entity.type
_entity.pdbx_description
1 polymer ?
#
loop_
_entity_poly.entity_id
_entity_poly.type
_entity_poly.pdbx_seq_one_letter_code
_entity_poly.pdbx_strand_id
1 'polypeptide(L)' 'MPPITRFMVPPLHSVTRDLADVAAGRTPADLVISGARVLSTYSERLLENREILVKHGRIAAV' A
#
# COMPACT_ATOMS: atom_id res chain seq x y z
N MET A 1 -19.51 9.47 8.21
CA MET A 1 -18.37 8.98 7.42
C MET A 1 -18.95 8.28 6.19
N PRO A 2 -18.68 8.73 4.97
CA PRO A 2 -19.26 8.12 3.77
C PRO A 2 -18.83 6.64 3.66
N PRO A 3 -19.70 5.72 3.19
CA PRO A 3 -19.39 4.31 3.10
C PRO A 3 -18.24 4.07 2.11
N ILE A 4 -17.24 3.29 2.51
CA ILE A 4 -16.17 2.83 1.61
C ILE A 4 -16.80 1.85 0.62
N THR A 5 -17.07 2.32 -0.60
CA THR A 5 -17.53 1.47 -1.70
C THR A 5 -16.35 1.08 -2.59
N ARG A 6 -16.47 -0.02 -3.34
CA ARG A 6 -15.48 -0.46 -4.34
C ARG A 6 -15.10 0.65 -5.35
N PHE A 7 -15.96 1.65 -5.53
CA PHE A 7 -15.75 2.78 -6.45
C PHE A 7 -14.78 3.85 -5.92
N MET A 8 -14.33 3.75 -4.66
CA MET A 8 -13.36 4.67 -4.05
C MET A 8 -11.91 4.36 -4.42
N VAL A 9 -11.65 3.22 -5.09
CA VAL A 9 -10.31 2.78 -5.49
C VAL A 9 -10.27 2.63 -7.01
N PRO A 10 -9.37 3.33 -7.73
CA PRO A 10 -9.31 3.25 -9.19
C PRO A 10 -8.92 1.83 -9.66
N PRO A 11 -9.32 1.42 -10.87
CA PRO A 11 -8.90 0.15 -11.46
C PRO A 11 -7.37 -0.01 -11.42
N LEU A 12 -6.88 -1.22 -11.08
CA LEU A 12 -5.43 -1.43 -10.91
C LEU A 12 -4.64 -1.03 -12.17
N HIS A 13 -5.11 -1.43 -13.36
CA HIS A 13 -4.44 -1.15 -14.63
C HIS A 13 -4.26 0.33 -14.93
N SER A 14 -5.07 1.22 -14.34
CA SER A 14 -4.96 2.66 -14.56
C SER A 14 -3.93 3.33 -13.64
N VAL A 15 -3.44 2.63 -12.60
CA VAL A 15 -2.54 3.20 -11.58
C VAL A 15 -1.27 2.37 -11.35
N THR A 16 -0.99 1.35 -12.15
CA THR A 16 0.17 0.47 -11.93
C THR A 16 1.51 1.19 -12.00
N ARG A 17 1.66 2.18 -12.90
CA ARG A 17 2.89 2.98 -13.03
C ARG A 17 3.13 3.83 -11.78
N ASP A 18 2.10 4.53 -11.31
CA ASP A 18 2.18 5.34 -10.10
C ASP A 18 2.51 4.49 -8.86
N LEU A 19 1.91 3.30 -8.75
CA LEU A 19 2.25 2.35 -7.68
C LEU A 19 3.72 1.90 -7.76
N ALA A 20 4.22 1.62 -8.97
CA ALA A 20 5.62 1.25 -9.18
C ALA A 20 6.59 2.40 -8.87
N ASP A 21 6.20 3.64 -9.17
CA ASP A 21 6.98 4.83 -8.84
C ASP A 21 7.06 5.07 -7.33
N VAL A 22 5.96 4.86 -6.61
CA VAL A 22 5.96 4.90 -5.14
C VAL A 22 6.82 3.79 -4.55
N ALA A 23 6.66 2.55 -5.03
CA ALA A 23 7.46 1.42 -4.56
C ALA A 23 8.97 1.62 -4.82
N ALA A 24 9.33 2.31 -5.90
CA ALA A 24 10.71 2.66 -6.23
C ALA A 24 11.22 3.94 -5.56
N GLY A 25 10.41 4.61 -4.73
CA GLY A 25 10.77 5.87 -4.07
C GLY A 25 10.90 7.07 -5.00
N ARG A 26 10.40 6.98 -6.24
CA ARG A 26 10.39 8.09 -7.21
C ARG A 26 9.28 9.11 -6.93
N THR A 27 8.19 8.66 -6.32
CA THR A 27 7.00 9.47 -6.03
C THR A 27 6.55 9.21 -4.57
N PRO A 28 6.03 10.20 -3.84
CA PRO A 28 5.53 9.99 -2.49
C PRO A 28 4.24 9.17 -2.45
N ALA A 29 4.10 8.36 -1.39
CA ALA A 29 2.85 7.69 -1.02
C ALA A 29 1.81 8.70 -0.49
N ASP A 30 0.52 8.35 -0.56
CA ASP A 30 -0.55 9.14 0.06
C ASP A 30 -0.60 8.92 1.57
N LEU A 31 -0.24 7.71 2.02
CA LEU A 31 -0.17 7.32 3.43
C LEU A 31 1.00 6.36 3.64
N VAL A 32 1.72 6.56 4.74
CA VAL A 32 2.76 5.65 5.22
C VAL A 32 2.36 5.15 6.59
N ILE A 33 2.26 3.83 6.76
CA ILE A 33 2.08 3.20 8.06
C ILE A 33 3.45 2.73 8.54
N SER A 34 4.07 3.50 9.43
CA SER A 34 5.39 3.22 9.99
C SER A 34 5.32 2.30 11.22
N GLY A 35 6.41 1.56 11.49
CA GLY A 35 6.52 0.73 12.70
C GLY A 35 5.54 -0.43 12.74
N ALA A 36 5.05 -0.88 11.57
CA ALA A 36 4.04 -1.92 11.48
C ALA A 36 4.62 -3.29 11.86
N ARG A 37 3.83 -4.09 12.57
CA ARG A 37 4.06 -5.53 12.73
C ARG A 37 3.16 -6.28 11.75
N VAL A 38 3.75 -6.93 10.76
CA VAL A 38 3.04 -7.54 9.63
C VAL A 38 3.15 -9.04 9.70
N LEU A 39 2.01 -9.76 9.73
CA LEU A 39 1.99 -11.20 9.57
C LEU A 39 2.08 -11.56 8.09
N SER A 40 3.20 -12.12 7.66
CA SER A 40 3.31 -12.74 6.36
C SER A 40 2.60 -14.09 6.39
N THR A 41 1.40 -14.17 5.80
CA THR A 41 0.62 -15.41 5.72
C THR A 41 1.27 -16.48 4.84
N TYR A 42 2.17 -16.08 3.94
CA TYR A 42 2.90 -17.01 3.08
C TYR A 42 3.98 -17.79 3.85
N SER A 43 4.65 -17.12 4.80
CA SER A 43 5.76 -17.71 5.55
C SER A 43 5.43 -17.96 7.02
N GLU A 44 4.23 -17.59 7.47
CA GLU A 44 3.80 -17.62 8.88
C GLU A 44 4.76 -16.86 9.83
N ARG A 45 5.36 -15.77 9.33
CA ARG A 45 6.33 -14.96 10.11
C ARG A 45 5.77 -13.59 10.42
N LEU A 46 6.04 -13.12 11.63
CA LEU A 46 5.83 -11.72 11.99
C LEU A 46 7.06 -10.90 11.56
N LEU A 47 6.84 -9.94 10.68
CA LEU A 47 7.82 -8.94 10.27
C LEU A 47 7.64 -7.70 11.13
N GLU A 48 8.68 -7.28 11.82
CA GLU A 48 8.65 -6.12 12.70
C GLU A 48 9.18 -4.86 12.01
N ASN A 49 8.78 -3.69 12.52
CA ASN A 49 9.23 -2.37 12.09
C ASN A 49 9.15 -2.15 10.57
N ARG A 50 8.08 -2.65 9.94
CA ARG A 50 7.84 -2.46 8.50
C ARG A 50 7.14 -1.15 8.21
N GLU A 51 7.29 -0.70 6.98
CA GLU A 51 6.60 0.46 6.44
C GLU A 51 5.65 0.03 5.33
N ILE A 52 4.37 0.35 5.46
CA ILE A 52 3.38 0.07 4.41
C ILE A 52 3.11 1.37 3.67
N LEU A 53 3.47 1.40 2.39
CA LEU A 53 3.22 2.53 1.50
C LEU A 53 1.88 2.35 0.79
N VAL A 54 0.98 3.33 0.93
CA VAL A 54 -0.36 3.31 0.33
C VAL A 54 -0.52 4.47 -0.65
N LYS A 55 -1.00 4.18 -1.86
CA LYS A 55 -1.31 5.16 -2.91
C LYS A 55 -2.62 4.79 -3.60
N HIS A 56 -3.50 5.76 -3.86
CA HIS A 56 -4.81 5.53 -4.48
C HIS A 56 -5.64 4.43 -3.79
N GLY A 57 -5.51 4.29 -2.47
CA GLY A 57 -6.20 3.24 -1.70
C GLY A 57 -5.67 1.83 -1.95
N ARG A 58 -4.46 1.67 -2.50
CA ARG A 58 -3.79 0.39 -2.76
C ARG A 58 -2.42 0.35 -2.08
N ILE A 59 -1.98 -0.85 -1.70
CA ILE A 59 -0.63 -1.08 -1.16
C ILE A 59 0.35 -1.04 -2.34
N ALA A 60 1.32 -0.13 -2.28
CA ALA A 60 2.40 -0.01 -3.25
C ALA A 60 3.62 -0.83 -2.84
N ALA A 61 3.97 -0.85 -1.54
CA ALA A 61 5.08 -1.63 -0.98
C ALA A 61 4.85 -1.95 0.52
N VAL A 62 5.60 -2.93 1.03
CA VAL A 62 5.61 -3.45 2.41
C VAL A 62 7.04 -3.66 2.90
#